data_AF-A0A2K5DXX4-F1
#
_entry.id   AF-A0A2K5DXX4-F1
#
_cell.length_a   1.000
_cell.length_b   1.000
_cell.length_c   1.000
_cell.angle_alpha   90.00
_cell.angle_beta   90.00
_cell.angle_gamma   90.00
#
_symmetry.space_group_name_H-M   'P 1'
#
loop_
_entity.id
_entity.type
_entity.pdbx_description
1 polymer ?
#
loop_
_entity_poly.entity_id
_entity_poly.type
_entity_poly.pdbx_seq_one_letter_code
_entity_poly.pdbx_strand_id
1 'polypeptide(L)'
;MEMEKEFEQIDKSGSWAAIYQDIRHEASDFPCRVAKLPKNKNRNRYRDVSPFDHSRIKLHQEDNDYINASLIKMEEAQRSYILTQGPLPNTCGHFWEMVWEQKSRGVVMLNRVMEKGSLKCAQYWPQKEEKEMIFEDTNLKLTLISEDIKSYYTVRQLELENLTTQETREILHFHYTTWPDFGVPESPASFLNFLFKVRESGSLSPEHGPVVVHCSAGIGRSGTFCLADTCLLLMDKRKDPSSVDIKKVLLEMRKFRMGLIQTADQLRFSYLAVIEGAKFIMGDSSVQDQWKELSHEDVEPPPEHVPPPPRPPKRILEPHNGKCREFFPNHQWVKDETGEDKGCPVKEETGSPLNATPYSMESMSQDTEVRRRVVGGSLRGAQAAFSAKGEPSSPEEEENHALTHWKPFLVNMCVATVLTASAYLCYRFLFNSNT
;
A
#
# COMPACT_ATOMS: atom_id res chain seq x y z
N MET A 1 23.77 -15.72 -3.90
CA MET A 1 22.60 -16.31 -3.20
C MET A 1 21.63 -16.89 -4.23
N GLU A 2 20.78 -17.86 -3.88
CA GLU A 2 19.80 -18.44 -4.84
C GLU A 2 18.84 -17.36 -5.37
N MET A 3 18.37 -16.46 -4.50
CA MET A 3 17.50 -15.34 -4.88
C MET A 3 18.13 -14.33 -5.85
N GLU A 4 19.46 -14.17 -5.86
CA GLU A 4 20.16 -13.31 -6.84
C GLU A 4 20.12 -13.95 -8.22
N LYS A 5 20.32 -15.27 -8.30
CA LYS A 5 20.21 -16.02 -9.56
C LYS A 5 18.78 -15.96 -10.11
N GLU A 6 17.79 -16.14 -9.23
CA GLU A 6 16.38 -15.98 -9.60
C GLU A 6 16.11 -14.55 -10.12
N PHE A 7 16.59 -13.53 -9.40
CA PHE A 7 16.44 -12.13 -9.80
C PHE A 7 17.03 -11.88 -11.20
N GLU A 8 18.29 -12.26 -11.43
CA GLU A 8 18.97 -12.07 -12.72
C GLU A 8 18.24 -12.81 -13.86
N GLN A 9 17.73 -14.02 -13.61
CA GLN A 9 16.97 -14.78 -14.59
C GLN A 9 15.64 -14.08 -14.95
N ILE A 10 14.91 -13.58 -13.96
CA ILE A 10 13.65 -12.84 -14.18
C ILE A 10 13.93 -11.53 -14.91
N ASP A 11 14.98 -10.80 -14.52
CA ASP A 11 15.34 -9.51 -15.13
C ASP A 11 15.80 -9.67 -16.58
N LYS A 12 16.63 -10.69 -16.86
CA LYS A 12 17.11 -11.00 -18.21
C LYS A 12 15.98 -11.46 -19.14
N SER A 13 14.99 -12.16 -18.60
CA SER A 13 13.82 -12.62 -19.36
C SER A 13 12.70 -11.57 -19.45
N GLY A 14 12.77 -10.47 -18.69
CA GLY A 14 11.72 -9.45 -18.65
C GLY A 14 10.39 -9.96 -18.08
N SER A 15 10.40 -10.98 -17.22
CA SER A 15 9.21 -11.74 -16.83
C SER A 15 8.54 -11.29 -15.52
N TRP A 16 8.97 -10.16 -14.93
CA TRP A 16 8.42 -9.62 -13.67
C TRP A 16 6.90 -9.50 -13.64
N ALA A 17 6.28 -9.08 -14.76
CA ALA A 17 4.84 -8.97 -14.84
C ALA A 17 4.14 -10.32 -14.70
N ALA A 18 4.66 -11.38 -15.34
CA ALA A 18 4.12 -12.72 -15.26
C ALA A 18 4.25 -13.29 -13.84
N ILE A 19 5.45 -13.22 -13.25
CA ILE A 19 5.70 -13.67 -11.88
C ILE A 19 4.77 -12.96 -10.88
N TYR A 20 4.60 -11.64 -11.03
CA TYR A 20 3.67 -10.90 -10.18
C TYR A 20 2.21 -11.31 -10.39
N GLN A 21 1.78 -11.62 -11.63
CA GLN A 21 0.44 -12.15 -11.87
C GLN A 21 0.26 -13.52 -11.24
N ASP A 22 1.23 -14.42 -11.30
CA ASP A 22 1.12 -15.76 -10.68
C ASP A 22 0.87 -15.64 -9.17
N ILE A 23 1.61 -14.77 -8.48
CA ILE A 23 1.38 -14.46 -7.05
C ILE A 23 -0.02 -13.89 -6.79
N ARG A 24 -0.61 -13.15 -7.74
CA ARG A 24 -2.00 -12.68 -7.62
C ARG A 24 -3.02 -13.81 -7.78
N HIS A 25 -2.76 -14.79 -8.65
CA HIS A 25 -3.64 -15.93 -8.85
C HIS A 25 -3.56 -16.93 -7.69
N GLU A 26 -2.37 -17.13 -7.11
CA GLU A 26 -2.15 -18.04 -5.98
C GLU A 26 -2.54 -17.44 -4.62
N ALA A 27 -2.73 -16.12 -4.54
CA ALA A 27 -3.06 -15.46 -3.29
C ALA A 27 -4.36 -15.98 -2.69
N SER A 28 -4.37 -16.15 -1.36
CA SER A 28 -5.56 -16.57 -0.63
C SER A 28 -6.66 -15.52 -0.70
N ASP A 29 -7.90 -15.99 -0.73
CA ASP A 29 -9.10 -15.17 -0.62
C ASP A 29 -9.89 -15.59 0.62
N PHE A 30 -10.15 -14.62 1.50
CA PHE A 30 -10.88 -14.84 2.75
C PHE A 30 -12.03 -13.82 2.87
N PRO A 31 -13.09 -14.12 3.65
CA PRO A 31 -14.21 -13.21 3.79
C PRO A 31 -13.84 -11.84 4.39
N CYS A 32 -14.48 -10.78 3.90
CA CYS A 32 -14.40 -9.40 4.42
C CYS A 32 -15.79 -8.89 4.85
N ARG A 33 -16.63 -9.73 5.46
CA ARG A 33 -18.04 -9.45 5.72
C ARG A 33 -18.24 -8.20 6.56
N VAL A 34 -17.46 -8.02 7.64
CA VAL A 34 -17.59 -6.87 8.54
C VAL A 34 -17.24 -5.57 7.81
N ALA A 35 -16.20 -5.60 7.00
CA ALA A 35 -15.77 -4.45 6.21
C ALA A 35 -16.80 -3.99 5.17
N LYS A 36 -17.64 -4.92 4.67
CA LYS A 36 -18.67 -4.63 3.66
C LYS A 36 -20.03 -4.24 4.25
N LEU A 37 -20.20 -4.22 5.58
CA LEU A 37 -21.44 -3.76 6.19
C LEU A 37 -21.72 -2.29 5.84
N PRO A 38 -23.00 -1.90 5.59
CA PRO A 38 -23.35 -0.53 5.24
C PRO A 38 -22.84 0.51 6.25
N LYS A 39 -22.91 0.22 7.56
CA LYS A 39 -22.43 1.10 8.64
C LYS A 39 -20.92 1.38 8.61
N ASN A 40 -20.15 0.54 7.92
CA ASN A 40 -18.69 0.65 7.81
C ASN A 40 -18.22 1.26 6.49
N LYS A 41 -19.14 1.63 5.59
CA LYS A 41 -18.81 2.21 4.27
C LYS A 41 -17.93 3.46 4.39
N ASN A 42 -18.23 4.34 5.35
CA ASN A 42 -17.48 5.58 5.61
C ASN A 42 -16.19 5.38 6.42
N ARG A 43 -15.88 4.14 6.86
CA ARG A 43 -14.61 3.79 7.52
C ARG A 43 -13.60 3.17 6.54
N ASN A 44 -13.98 3.02 5.27
CA ASN A 44 -13.13 2.47 4.21
C ASN A 44 -12.75 3.56 3.20
N ARG A 45 -11.45 3.79 3.02
CA ARG A 45 -10.94 4.75 2.03
C ARG A 45 -11.16 4.26 0.60
N TYR A 46 -10.99 2.95 0.39
CA TYR A 46 -11.11 2.30 -0.91
C TYR A 46 -12.10 1.13 -0.83
N ARG A 47 -13.01 1.05 -1.81
CA ARG A 47 -14.07 0.02 -1.83
C ARG A 47 -13.50 -1.39 -2.03
N ASP A 48 -12.39 -1.47 -2.75
CA ASP A 48 -11.69 -2.67 -3.20
C ASP A 48 -10.55 -3.10 -2.27
N VAL A 49 -10.31 -2.38 -1.17
CA VAL A 49 -9.29 -2.74 -0.17
C VAL A 49 -9.96 -2.89 1.20
N SER A 50 -9.99 -4.10 1.74
CA SER A 50 -10.65 -4.41 3.01
C SER A 50 -9.84 -5.42 3.82
N PRO A 51 -9.88 -5.35 5.16
CA PRO A 51 -9.26 -6.37 5.99
C PRO A 51 -10.08 -7.66 5.92
N PHE A 52 -9.43 -8.82 6.00
CA PHE A 52 -10.12 -10.09 6.20
C PHE A 52 -10.70 -10.18 7.61
N ASP A 53 -11.84 -10.85 7.76
CA ASP A 53 -12.55 -10.93 9.04
C ASP A 53 -11.71 -11.63 10.14
N HIS A 54 -10.87 -12.61 9.77
CA HIS A 54 -10.07 -13.39 10.71
C HIS A 54 -8.82 -12.67 11.23
N SER A 55 -8.33 -11.66 10.51
CA SER A 55 -7.09 -10.94 10.81
C SER A 55 -7.32 -9.46 11.11
N ARG A 56 -8.55 -8.94 10.96
CA ARG A 56 -8.85 -7.54 11.24
C ARG A 56 -8.55 -7.20 12.70
N ILE A 57 -8.05 -5.98 12.92
CA ILE A 57 -8.03 -5.42 14.27
C ILE A 57 -9.47 -5.04 14.66
N LYS A 58 -9.79 -5.26 15.94
CA LYS A 58 -11.06 -4.89 16.55
C LYS A 58 -10.77 -3.83 17.60
N LEU A 59 -11.44 -2.69 17.51
CA LEU A 59 -11.41 -1.67 18.55
C LEU A 59 -12.18 -2.16 19.77
N HIS A 60 -11.79 -1.80 20.99
CA HIS A 60 -12.49 -2.20 22.21
C HIS A 60 -13.67 -1.26 22.52
N GLN A 61 -14.50 -0.99 21.51
CA GLN A 61 -15.73 -0.21 21.60
C GLN A 61 -16.97 -1.09 21.42
N GLU A 62 -18.02 -0.85 22.20
CA GLU A 62 -19.26 -1.64 22.12
C GLU A 62 -20.10 -1.34 20.86
N ASP A 63 -20.11 -0.08 20.40
CA ASP A 63 -20.96 0.34 19.26
C ASP A 63 -20.44 -0.19 17.90
N ASN A 64 -19.16 0.06 17.60
CA ASN A 64 -18.56 -0.35 16.35
C ASN A 64 -17.05 -0.62 16.44
N ASP A 65 -16.70 -1.90 16.56
CA ASP A 65 -15.31 -2.40 16.65
C ASP A 65 -14.49 -2.28 15.34
N TYR A 66 -15.06 -1.72 14.27
CA TYR A 66 -14.45 -1.77 12.95
C TYR A 66 -13.43 -0.66 12.68
N ILE A 67 -12.23 -1.08 12.29
CA ILE A 67 -11.20 -0.28 11.63
C ILE A 67 -10.62 -1.06 10.44
N ASN A 68 -10.27 -0.38 9.34
CA ASN A 68 -9.62 -1.03 8.18
C ASN A 68 -8.13 -1.27 8.46
N ALA A 69 -7.84 -2.23 9.33
CA ALA A 69 -6.50 -2.64 9.72
C ALA A 69 -6.42 -4.17 9.84
N SER A 70 -5.26 -4.75 9.56
CA SER A 70 -5.02 -6.20 9.61
C SER A 70 -3.76 -6.50 10.41
N LEU A 71 -3.84 -7.46 11.33
CA LEU A 71 -2.69 -8.05 12.00
C LEU A 71 -2.03 -9.07 11.06
N ILE A 72 -0.80 -8.79 10.64
CA ILE A 72 0.05 -9.72 9.90
C ILE A 72 0.98 -10.38 10.91
N LYS A 73 0.77 -11.67 11.19
CA LYS A 73 1.55 -12.41 12.18
C LYS A 73 2.48 -13.40 11.48
N MET A 74 3.76 -13.06 11.39
CA MET A 74 4.78 -13.90 10.77
C MET A 74 5.39 -14.83 11.82
N GLU A 75 4.78 -16.00 12.00
CA GLU A 75 5.10 -16.92 13.09
C GLU A 75 6.57 -17.35 13.12
N GLU A 76 7.11 -17.77 11.97
CA GLU A 76 8.50 -18.21 11.88
C GLU A 76 9.47 -17.04 12.14
N ALA A 77 9.18 -15.87 11.59
CA ALA A 77 9.98 -14.67 11.78
C ALA A 77 9.84 -14.08 13.19
N GLN A 78 8.83 -14.52 13.96
CA GLN A 78 8.48 -13.98 15.29
C GLN A 78 8.29 -12.46 15.27
N ARG A 79 7.69 -11.93 14.19
CA ARG A 79 7.39 -10.52 14.05
C ARG A 79 5.94 -10.32 13.62
N SER A 80 5.32 -9.30 14.20
CA SER A 80 3.94 -8.92 13.86
C SER A 80 3.90 -7.47 13.43
N TYR A 81 3.00 -7.18 12.49
CA TYR A 81 2.74 -5.83 11.98
C TYR A 81 1.24 -5.58 11.95
N ILE A 82 0.81 -4.35 12.15
CA ILE A 82 -0.54 -3.92 11.81
C ILE A 82 -0.47 -3.11 10.53
N LEU A 83 -1.02 -3.63 9.43
CA LEU A 83 -1.15 -2.88 8.19
C LEU A 83 -2.53 -2.24 8.11
N THR A 84 -2.56 -0.93 7.93
CA THR A 84 -3.80 -0.14 7.91
C THR A 84 -3.83 0.87 6.77
N GLN A 85 -5.02 1.35 6.40
CA GLN A 85 -5.16 2.44 5.44
C GLN A 85 -4.69 3.78 6.05
N GLY A 86 -4.35 4.75 5.21
CA GLY A 86 -4.14 6.12 5.67
C GLY A 86 -5.45 6.66 6.26
N PRO A 87 -5.47 7.14 7.53
CA PRO A 87 -6.70 7.55 8.20
C PRO A 87 -7.55 8.51 7.37
N LEU A 88 -8.87 8.34 7.47
CA LEU A 88 -9.86 9.30 6.97
C LEU A 88 -10.11 10.37 8.05
N PRO A 89 -10.67 11.54 7.70
CA PRO A 89 -10.99 12.56 8.69
C PRO A 89 -11.82 12.04 9.88
N ASN A 90 -12.77 11.15 9.61
CA ASN A 90 -13.64 10.52 10.62
C ASN A 90 -13.07 9.23 11.23
N THR A 91 -11.80 8.90 10.99
CA THR A 91 -11.15 7.71 11.56
C THR A 91 -9.79 8.00 12.17
N CYS A 92 -9.46 9.26 12.44
CA CYS A 92 -8.21 9.60 13.14
C CYS A 92 -8.26 9.15 14.61
N GLY A 93 -9.39 9.36 15.31
CA GLY A 93 -9.58 8.86 16.69
C GLY A 93 -9.43 7.34 16.75
N HIS A 94 -10.21 6.61 15.94
CA HIS A 94 -10.09 5.16 15.79
C HIS A 94 -8.66 4.65 15.51
N PHE A 95 -7.87 5.40 14.73
CA PHE A 95 -6.48 5.04 14.45
C PHE A 95 -5.61 5.11 15.71
N TRP A 96 -5.74 6.17 16.50
CA TRP A 96 -4.98 6.34 17.74
C TRP A 96 -5.48 5.44 18.87
N GLU A 97 -6.78 5.14 18.91
CA GLU A 97 -7.35 4.11 19.77
C GLU A 97 -6.73 2.74 19.46
N MET A 98 -6.64 2.35 18.19
CA MET A 98 -5.93 1.14 17.79
C MET A 98 -4.46 1.14 18.26
N VAL A 99 -3.73 2.24 18.04
CA VAL A 99 -2.33 2.36 18.49
C VAL A 99 -2.23 2.16 20.02
N TRP A 100 -3.13 2.77 20.78
CA TRP A 100 -3.20 2.66 22.23
C TRP A 100 -3.52 1.22 22.69
N GLU A 101 -4.61 0.64 22.21
CA GLU A 101 -5.09 -0.68 22.64
C GLU A 101 -4.11 -1.79 22.28
N GLN A 102 -3.51 -1.70 21.08
CA GLN A 102 -2.54 -2.66 20.61
C GLN A 102 -1.13 -2.41 21.16
N LYS A 103 -0.95 -1.40 22.03
CA LYS A 103 0.32 -1.07 22.69
C LYS A 103 1.48 -0.86 21.71
N SER A 104 1.18 -0.28 20.55
CA SER A 104 2.18 -0.05 19.50
C SER A 104 3.14 1.07 19.93
N ARG A 105 4.44 0.87 19.76
CA ARG A 105 5.47 1.89 20.05
C ARG A 105 5.77 2.78 18.83
N GLY A 106 5.62 2.23 17.62
CA GLY A 106 5.98 2.91 16.39
C GLY A 106 4.86 2.93 15.35
N VAL A 107 4.83 4.01 14.57
CA VAL A 107 4.00 4.18 13.38
C VAL A 107 4.90 4.48 12.18
N VAL A 108 4.83 3.67 11.14
CA VAL A 108 5.56 3.85 9.87
C VAL A 108 4.59 4.34 8.80
N MET A 109 4.77 5.58 8.36
CA MET A 109 4.00 6.26 7.32
C MET A 109 4.81 6.34 6.02
N LEU A 110 4.32 5.68 4.96
CA LEU A 110 5.04 5.56 3.68
C LEU A 110 4.44 6.40 2.56
N ASN A 111 3.61 7.40 2.89
CA ASN A 111 2.99 8.30 1.91
C ASN A 111 3.00 9.76 2.39
N ARG A 112 2.80 10.69 1.47
CA ARG A 112 2.47 12.08 1.82
C ARG A 112 0.96 12.25 1.99
N VAL A 113 0.54 13.25 2.76
CA VAL A 113 -0.87 13.63 2.95
C VAL A 113 -1.54 13.87 1.60
N MET A 114 -0.85 14.59 0.71
CA MET A 114 -1.26 14.85 -0.66
C MET A 114 -0.27 14.27 -1.66
N GLU A 115 -0.75 13.54 -2.65
CA GLU A 115 0.06 13.00 -3.75
C GLU A 115 -0.67 13.20 -5.07
N LYS A 116 0.03 13.72 -6.09
CA LYS A 116 -0.55 14.00 -7.42
C LYS A 116 -1.84 14.85 -7.34
N GLY A 117 -1.88 15.80 -6.40
CA GLY A 117 -3.01 16.71 -6.18
C GLY A 117 -4.23 16.08 -5.49
N SER A 118 -4.13 14.86 -4.96
CA SER A 118 -5.22 14.18 -4.26
C SER A 118 -4.87 13.91 -2.80
N LEU A 119 -5.84 14.07 -1.89
CA LEU A 119 -5.68 13.71 -0.47
C LEU A 119 -5.66 12.19 -0.30
N LYS A 120 -4.51 11.66 0.13
CA LYS A 120 -4.24 10.23 0.30
C LYS A 120 -4.33 9.76 1.74
N CYS A 121 -4.23 10.69 2.68
CA CYS A 121 -4.30 10.47 4.12
C CYS A 121 -4.79 11.77 4.78
N ALA A 122 -5.51 11.69 5.89
CA ALA A 122 -5.79 12.87 6.71
C ALA A 122 -4.50 13.34 7.41
N GLN A 123 -4.47 14.61 7.85
CA GLN A 123 -3.48 15.11 8.79
C GLN A 123 -3.88 14.59 10.18
N TYR A 124 -3.37 13.41 10.56
CA TYR A 124 -3.78 12.70 11.77
C TYR A 124 -2.82 12.89 12.96
N TRP A 125 -1.79 13.71 12.79
CA TRP A 125 -0.82 14.08 13.82
C TRP A 125 -0.64 15.60 13.86
N PRO A 126 -0.29 16.19 15.02
CA PRO A 126 0.01 17.61 15.14
C PRO A 126 1.30 17.98 14.39
N GLN A 127 1.29 19.11 13.68
CA GLN A 127 2.44 19.60 12.93
C GLN A 127 3.29 20.62 13.71
N LYS A 128 2.81 21.05 14.89
CA LYS A 128 3.47 22.03 15.73
C LYS A 128 3.30 21.63 17.19
N GLU A 129 4.32 21.84 17.99
CA GLU A 129 4.35 21.49 19.42
C GLU A 129 3.28 22.23 20.21
N GLU A 130 2.99 23.50 19.85
CA GLU A 130 1.97 24.31 20.53
C GLU A 130 0.53 24.01 20.11
N LYS A 131 0.30 23.02 19.24
CA LYS A 131 -1.01 22.65 18.73
C LYS A 131 -1.25 21.16 18.86
N GLU A 132 -1.69 20.74 20.03
CA GLU A 132 -2.14 19.37 20.27
C GLU A 132 -3.39 19.03 19.44
N MET A 133 -3.60 17.73 19.22
CA MET A 133 -4.83 17.19 18.65
C MET A 133 -5.60 16.42 19.71
N ILE A 134 -6.88 16.74 19.89
CA ILE A 134 -7.80 16.00 20.76
C ILE A 134 -8.79 15.23 19.88
N PHE A 135 -8.89 13.94 20.12
CA PHE A 135 -9.84 13.03 19.49
C PHE A 135 -10.96 12.73 20.48
N GLU A 136 -12.01 13.56 20.46
CA GLU A 136 -13.13 13.50 21.40
C GLU A 136 -13.88 12.15 21.34
N ASP A 137 -13.98 11.55 20.15
CA ASP A 137 -14.64 10.28 19.92
C ASP A 137 -13.99 9.10 20.65
N THR A 138 -12.68 9.19 20.91
CA THR A 138 -11.90 8.13 21.58
C THR A 138 -11.23 8.57 22.88
N ASN A 139 -11.46 9.81 23.34
CA ASN A 139 -10.85 10.41 24.53
C ASN A 139 -9.31 10.30 24.55
N LEU A 140 -8.68 10.62 23.42
CA LEU A 140 -7.22 10.63 23.28
C LEU A 140 -6.72 12.04 22.95
N LYS A 141 -5.57 12.40 23.50
CA LYS A 141 -4.83 13.61 23.13
C LYS A 141 -3.48 13.23 22.57
N LEU A 142 -3.05 13.93 21.53
CA LEU A 142 -1.78 13.70 20.87
C LEU A 142 -1.00 15.01 20.76
N THR A 143 0.24 14.98 21.24
CA THR A 143 1.14 16.14 21.27
C THR A 143 2.41 15.83 20.49
N LEU A 144 2.90 16.80 19.71
CA LEU A 144 4.24 16.72 19.11
C LEU A 144 5.28 17.12 20.16
N ILE A 145 6.26 16.27 20.40
CA ILE A 145 7.34 16.52 21.36
C ILE A 145 8.61 17.00 20.66
N SER A 146 8.97 16.35 19.56
CA SER A 146 10.11 16.74 18.74
C SER A 146 10.01 16.17 17.32
N GLU A 147 10.73 16.79 16.38
CA GLU A 147 10.90 16.29 15.02
C GLU A 147 12.37 16.39 14.56
N ASP A 148 12.84 15.32 13.90
CA ASP A 148 14.12 15.26 13.19
C ASP A 148 13.83 15.05 11.70
N ILE A 149 14.01 16.11 10.92
CA ILE A 149 13.73 16.14 9.48
C ILE A 149 15.02 15.84 8.71
N LYS A 150 15.00 14.77 7.92
CA LYS A 150 16.03 14.40 6.94
C LYS A 150 15.53 14.66 5.52
N SER A 151 16.40 14.50 4.52
CA SER A 151 16.09 14.77 3.11
C SER A 151 14.92 13.94 2.56
N TYR A 152 14.77 12.67 2.97
CA TYR A 152 13.75 11.74 2.45
C TYR A 152 12.85 11.09 3.51
N TYR A 153 13.10 11.38 4.78
CA TYR A 153 12.24 10.93 5.87
C TYR A 153 12.23 11.91 7.04
N THR A 154 11.25 11.79 7.91
CA THR A 154 11.15 12.53 9.17
C THR A 154 10.87 11.56 10.30
N VAL A 155 11.54 11.72 11.44
CA VAL A 155 11.21 11.00 12.67
C VAL A 155 10.61 11.98 13.64
N ARG A 156 9.41 11.70 14.17
CA ARG A 156 8.79 12.50 15.20
C ARG A 156 8.64 11.71 16.48
N GLN A 157 8.83 12.38 17.60
CA GLN A 157 8.43 11.88 18.89
C GLN A 157 7.08 12.49 19.24
N LEU A 158 6.09 11.63 19.47
CA LEU A 158 4.74 12.03 19.83
C LEU A 158 4.44 11.53 21.24
N GLU A 159 3.66 12.29 21.99
CA GLU A 159 3.07 11.83 23.24
C GLU A 159 1.57 11.58 23.01
N LEU A 160 1.15 10.34 23.22
CA LEU A 160 -0.24 9.93 23.19
C LEU A 160 -0.74 9.76 24.63
N GLU A 161 -1.73 10.55 25.01
CA GLU A 161 -2.36 10.55 26.33
C GLU A 161 -3.76 9.97 26.25
N ASN A 162 -4.07 9.04 27.15
CA ASN A 162 -5.43 8.60 27.40
C ASN A 162 -6.10 9.53 28.40
N LEU A 163 -7.04 10.36 27.94
CA LEU A 163 -7.70 11.37 28.78
C LEU A 163 -8.61 10.75 29.86
N THR A 164 -8.98 9.48 29.71
CA THR A 164 -9.78 8.76 30.72
C THR A 164 -8.91 8.31 31.90
N THR A 165 -7.70 7.80 31.62
CA THR A 165 -6.81 7.24 32.64
C THR A 165 -5.65 8.15 33.04
N GLN A 166 -5.40 9.21 32.27
CA GLN A 166 -4.24 10.11 32.33
C GLN A 166 -2.88 9.41 32.13
N GLU A 167 -2.88 8.17 31.64
CA GLU A 167 -1.65 7.48 31.24
C GLU A 167 -1.14 8.10 29.94
N THR A 168 0.18 8.34 29.85
CA THR A 168 0.85 8.81 28.65
C THR A 168 1.78 7.74 28.09
N ARG A 169 1.93 7.71 26.77
CA ARG A 169 2.87 6.85 26.06
C ARG A 169 3.55 7.66 24.97
N GLU A 170 4.86 7.51 24.88
CA GLU A 170 5.60 8.05 23.76
C GLU A 170 5.47 7.10 22.55
N ILE A 171 5.20 7.67 21.38
CA ILE A 171 5.07 6.99 20.10
C ILE A 171 6.07 7.59 19.11
N LEU A 172 6.82 6.72 18.43
CA LEU A 172 7.74 7.13 17.36
C LEU A 172 7.04 7.10 16.01
N HIS A 173 7.03 8.22 15.30
CA HIS A 173 6.43 8.35 13.97
C HIS A 173 7.52 8.45 12.92
N PHE A 174 7.64 7.43 12.06
CA PHE A 174 8.62 7.35 10.98
C PHE A 174 7.92 7.65 9.66
N HIS A 175 8.22 8.80 9.06
CA HIS A 175 7.54 9.27 7.87
C HIS A 175 8.50 9.28 6.68
N TYR A 176 8.36 8.32 5.76
CA TYR A 176 9.08 8.31 4.49
C TYR A 176 8.39 9.25 3.49
N THR A 177 9.05 10.32 3.06
CA THR A 177 8.41 11.46 2.36
C THR A 177 8.59 11.44 0.86
N THR A 178 9.57 10.72 0.32
CA THR A 178 9.92 10.75 -1.12
C THR A 178 9.46 9.52 -1.91
N TRP A 179 8.71 8.58 -1.30
CA TRP A 179 8.21 7.40 -2.02
C TRP A 179 7.04 7.75 -2.95
N PRO A 180 7.18 7.66 -4.29
CA PRO A 180 6.10 7.96 -5.23
C PRO A 180 4.97 6.92 -5.20
N ASP A 181 3.71 7.38 -5.31
CA ASP A 181 2.54 6.48 -5.38
C ASP A 181 2.59 5.58 -6.64
N PHE A 182 2.43 4.27 -6.43
CA PHE A 182 2.63 3.18 -7.40
C PHE A 182 4.06 3.02 -7.97
N GLY A 183 5.02 3.82 -7.50
CA GLY A 183 6.42 3.64 -7.83
C GLY A 183 7.18 2.91 -6.74
N VAL A 184 8.50 3.04 -6.81
CA VAL A 184 9.48 2.48 -5.88
C VAL A 184 10.40 3.59 -5.37
N PRO A 185 11.07 3.42 -4.23
CA PRO A 185 12.13 4.33 -3.78
C PRO A 185 13.22 4.47 -4.84
N GLU A 186 13.93 5.60 -4.84
CA GLU A 186 14.98 5.88 -5.83
C GLU A 186 16.14 4.89 -5.75
N SER A 187 16.48 4.41 -4.55
CA SER A 187 17.52 3.42 -4.32
C SER A 187 17.15 2.46 -3.18
N PRO A 188 17.60 1.18 -3.23
CA PRO A 188 17.51 0.28 -2.08
C PRO A 188 18.22 0.82 -0.84
N ALA A 189 19.31 1.58 -1.01
CA ALA A 189 20.07 2.18 0.09
C ALA A 189 19.23 3.12 0.97
N SER A 190 18.49 4.06 0.37
CA SER A 190 17.60 4.97 1.11
C SER A 190 16.49 4.23 1.86
N PHE A 191 15.89 3.23 1.22
CA PHE A 191 14.87 2.38 1.84
C PHE A 191 15.43 1.55 3.00
N LEU A 192 16.60 0.92 2.82
CA LEU A 192 17.23 0.10 3.84
C LEU A 192 17.69 0.96 5.01
N ASN A 193 18.35 2.10 4.77
CA ASN A 193 18.73 3.01 5.86
C ASN A 193 17.51 3.40 6.71
N PHE A 194 16.39 3.78 6.09
CA PHE A 194 15.14 4.05 6.81
C PHE A 194 14.60 2.82 7.57
N LEU A 195 14.58 1.63 6.97
CA LEU A 195 14.15 0.40 7.64
C LEU A 195 15.02 0.12 8.88
N PHE A 196 16.33 0.28 8.77
CA PHE A 196 17.25 0.09 9.89
C PHE A 196 17.07 1.14 10.97
N LYS A 197 16.76 2.40 10.64
CA LYS A 197 16.33 3.40 11.66
C LYS A 197 15.11 2.96 12.45
N VAL A 198 14.12 2.35 11.80
CA VAL A 198 12.93 1.79 12.49
C VAL A 198 13.31 0.59 13.38
N ARG A 199 14.24 -0.28 12.92
CA ARG A 199 14.74 -1.41 13.71
C ARG A 199 15.51 -0.95 14.95
N GLU A 200 16.45 -0.02 14.78
CA GLU A 200 17.30 0.53 15.85
C GLU A 200 16.49 1.23 16.94
N SER A 201 15.32 1.77 16.61
CA SER A 201 14.47 2.46 17.57
C SER A 201 13.78 1.53 18.59
N GLY A 202 13.85 0.20 18.42
CA GLY A 202 13.09 -0.76 19.21
C GLY A 202 11.60 -0.88 18.88
N SER A 203 11.09 -0.13 17.88
CA SER A 203 9.66 -0.17 17.52
C SER A 203 9.20 -1.51 16.94
N LEU A 204 10.14 -2.33 16.46
CA LEU A 204 9.90 -3.67 15.90
C LEU A 204 10.18 -4.81 16.88
N SER A 205 10.45 -4.46 18.14
CA SER A 205 10.90 -5.39 19.16
C SER A 205 9.72 -6.05 19.89
N PRO A 206 9.84 -7.32 20.33
CA PRO A 206 8.71 -8.09 20.84
C PRO A 206 8.21 -7.67 22.23
N GLU A 207 8.91 -6.78 22.95
CA GLU A 207 8.40 -6.19 24.20
C GLU A 207 7.26 -5.19 23.99
N HIS A 208 7.09 -4.70 22.75
CA HIS A 208 6.02 -3.79 22.38
C HIS A 208 4.92 -4.53 21.61
N GLY A 209 3.78 -3.86 21.45
CA GLY A 209 2.78 -4.26 20.47
C GLY A 209 3.29 -4.17 19.03
N PRO A 210 2.56 -4.76 18.06
CA PRO A 210 2.95 -4.73 16.65
C PRO A 210 3.10 -3.30 16.14
N VAL A 211 4.15 -3.03 15.35
CA VAL A 211 4.31 -1.72 14.68
C VAL A 211 3.11 -1.47 13.74
N VAL A 212 2.62 -0.23 13.69
CA VAL A 212 1.58 0.16 12.73
C VAL A 212 2.24 0.67 11.47
N VAL A 213 1.98 0.04 10.31
CA VAL A 213 2.52 0.44 9.01
C VAL A 213 1.38 0.83 8.09
N HIS A 214 1.48 2.01 7.48
CA HIS A 214 0.49 2.45 6.51
C HIS A 214 1.10 3.21 5.33
N CYS A 215 0.28 3.30 4.29
CA CYS A 215 0.45 4.25 3.20
C CYS A 215 -0.94 4.86 2.95
N SER A 216 -1.39 4.99 1.70
CA SER A 216 -2.79 5.38 1.46
C SER A 216 -3.77 4.21 1.64
N ALA A 217 -3.55 3.08 0.97
CA ALA A 217 -4.40 1.89 1.08
C ALA A 217 -3.90 0.85 2.10
N GLY A 218 -2.63 0.96 2.52
CA GLY A 218 -2.03 0.01 3.46
C GLY A 218 -1.68 -1.35 2.86
N ILE A 219 -1.37 -1.42 1.56
CA ILE A 219 -1.09 -2.70 0.87
C ILE A 219 0.15 -2.66 -0.05
N GLY A 220 0.33 -1.62 -0.88
CA GLY A 220 1.45 -1.56 -1.83
C GLY A 220 2.80 -1.32 -1.12
N ARG A 221 3.06 -0.05 -0.78
CA ARG A 221 4.30 0.38 -0.08
C ARG A 221 4.48 -0.31 1.26
N SER A 222 3.38 -0.45 2.01
CA SER A 222 3.36 -1.17 3.30
C SER A 222 3.72 -2.65 3.13
N GLY A 223 3.25 -3.31 2.06
CA GLY A 223 3.61 -4.68 1.74
C GLY A 223 5.10 -4.82 1.42
N THR A 224 5.66 -3.90 0.61
CA THR A 224 7.10 -3.86 0.32
C THR A 224 7.94 -3.70 1.58
N PHE A 225 7.56 -2.77 2.47
CA PHE A 225 8.26 -2.55 3.74
C PHE A 225 8.32 -3.82 4.60
N CYS A 226 7.16 -4.40 4.88
CA CYS A 226 7.07 -5.57 5.75
C CYS A 226 7.65 -6.85 5.13
N LEU A 227 7.56 -7.01 3.79
CA LEU A 227 8.15 -8.15 3.10
C LEU A 227 9.68 -8.12 3.21
N ALA A 228 10.29 -6.97 2.89
CA ALA A 228 11.75 -6.83 2.99
C ALA A 228 12.24 -7.07 4.42
N ASP A 229 11.57 -6.47 5.42
CA ASP A 229 11.90 -6.67 6.83
C ASP A 229 11.79 -8.14 7.26
N THR A 230 10.70 -8.81 6.90
CA THR A 230 10.47 -10.23 7.25
C THR A 230 11.50 -11.13 6.60
N CYS A 231 11.79 -10.95 5.31
CA CYS A 231 12.80 -11.75 4.60
C CYS A 231 14.17 -11.60 5.25
N LEU A 232 14.62 -10.36 5.51
CA LEU A 232 15.91 -10.12 6.18
C LEU A 232 15.97 -10.75 7.58
N LEU A 233 14.86 -10.73 8.32
CA LEU A 233 14.77 -11.37 9.64
C LEU A 233 14.84 -12.90 9.56
N LEU A 234 14.18 -13.52 8.57
CA LEU A 234 14.26 -14.96 8.34
C LEU A 234 15.67 -15.39 7.96
N MET A 235 16.34 -14.62 7.10
CA MET A 235 17.73 -14.85 6.72
C MET A 235 18.66 -14.81 7.93
N ASP A 236 18.49 -13.81 8.80
CA ASP A 236 19.25 -13.67 10.03
C ASP A 236 18.97 -14.84 10.99
N LYS A 237 17.70 -15.20 11.17
CA LYS A 237 17.31 -16.28 12.09
C LYS A 237 17.85 -17.64 11.65
N ARG A 238 17.80 -17.94 10.35
CA ARG A 238 18.25 -19.22 9.79
C ARG A 238 19.76 -19.24 9.53
N LYS A 239 20.42 -18.08 9.52
CA LYS A 239 21.82 -17.90 9.10
C LYS A 239 22.11 -18.50 7.72
N ASP A 240 21.09 -18.56 6.87
CA ASP A 240 21.17 -19.09 5.51
C ASP A 240 20.28 -18.25 4.58
N PRO A 241 20.88 -17.30 3.84
CA PRO A 241 20.21 -16.50 2.83
C PRO A 241 19.52 -17.31 1.72
N SER A 242 20.05 -18.48 1.36
CA SER A 242 19.52 -19.27 0.26
C SER A 242 18.18 -19.94 0.60
N SER A 243 17.89 -20.13 1.89
CA SER A 243 16.65 -20.74 2.36
C SER A 243 15.39 -19.87 2.21
N VAL A 244 15.54 -18.57 1.93
CA VAL A 244 14.43 -17.61 1.96
C VAL A 244 13.85 -17.40 0.55
N ASP A 245 12.64 -17.93 0.35
CA ASP A 245 11.83 -17.69 -0.84
C ASP A 245 10.91 -16.46 -0.62
N ILE A 246 11.23 -15.35 -1.30
CA ILE A 246 10.49 -14.09 -1.21
C ILE A 246 9.02 -14.26 -1.63
N LYS A 247 8.73 -15.03 -2.68
CA LYS A 247 7.38 -15.20 -3.21
C LYS A 247 6.52 -15.96 -2.20
N LYS A 248 7.08 -17.01 -1.61
CA LYS A 248 6.41 -17.79 -0.57
C LYS A 248 6.13 -16.96 0.69
N VAL A 249 7.08 -16.12 1.12
CA VAL A 249 6.86 -15.19 2.24
C VAL A 249 5.75 -14.19 1.92
N LEU A 250 5.73 -13.63 0.70
CA LEU A 250 4.67 -12.71 0.27
C LEU A 250 3.29 -13.39 0.24
N LEU A 251 3.20 -14.62 -0.27
CA LEU A 251 1.97 -15.41 -0.26
C LEU A 251 1.49 -15.68 1.17
N GLU A 252 2.41 -15.98 2.10
CA GLU A 252 2.10 -16.14 3.52
C GLU A 252 1.53 -14.85 4.12
N MET A 253 2.18 -13.70 3.88
CA MET A 253 1.69 -12.40 4.34
C MET A 253 0.31 -12.05 3.76
N ARG A 254 0.08 -12.40 2.48
CA ARG A 254 -1.20 -12.17 1.79
C ARG A 254 -2.36 -12.99 2.36
N LYS A 255 -2.10 -14.00 3.19
CA LYS A 255 -3.17 -14.67 3.96
C LYS A 255 -3.82 -13.73 4.98
N PHE A 256 -3.10 -12.71 5.46
CA PHE A 256 -3.58 -11.81 6.50
C PHE A 256 -4.17 -10.51 5.96
N ARG A 257 -3.73 -10.04 4.79
CA ARG A 257 -4.29 -8.85 4.14
C ARG A 257 -4.16 -8.97 2.63
N MET A 258 -5.24 -8.67 1.92
CA MET A 258 -5.28 -8.73 0.46
C MET A 258 -4.27 -7.77 -0.19
N GLY A 259 -3.78 -8.16 -1.38
CA GLY A 259 -3.14 -7.23 -2.32
C GLY A 259 -1.82 -6.61 -1.85
N LEU A 260 -1.12 -7.19 -0.86
CA LEU A 260 0.20 -6.72 -0.46
C LEU A 260 1.15 -6.73 -1.66
N ILE A 261 1.87 -5.62 -1.90
CA ILE A 261 2.59 -5.32 -3.15
C ILE A 261 1.63 -5.19 -4.33
N GLN A 262 1.61 -4.02 -4.97
CA GLN A 262 0.60 -3.64 -5.96
C GLN A 262 1.10 -3.63 -7.41
N THR A 263 2.42 -3.61 -7.63
CA THR A 263 3.02 -3.61 -8.97
C THR A 263 4.18 -4.61 -9.07
N ALA A 264 4.47 -5.05 -10.30
CA ALA A 264 5.63 -5.89 -10.58
C ALA A 264 6.95 -5.19 -10.19
N ASP A 265 7.03 -3.87 -10.39
CA ASP A 265 8.21 -3.08 -9.99
C ASP A 265 8.40 -3.05 -8.47
N GLN A 266 7.32 -3.02 -7.68
CA GLN A 266 7.41 -3.14 -6.22
C GLN A 266 7.90 -4.53 -5.79
N LEU A 267 7.50 -5.58 -6.50
CA LEU A 267 8.04 -6.93 -6.27
C LEU A 267 9.53 -6.98 -6.60
N ARG A 268 9.92 -6.50 -7.80
CA ARG A 268 11.32 -6.38 -8.23
C ARG A 268 12.16 -5.59 -7.23
N PHE A 269 11.65 -4.45 -6.75
CA PHE A 269 12.33 -3.64 -5.75
C PHE A 269 12.46 -4.36 -4.40
N SER A 270 11.47 -5.17 -4.01
CA SER A 270 11.57 -5.98 -2.79
C SER A 270 12.73 -6.97 -2.88
N TYR A 271 12.93 -7.62 -4.03
CA TYR A 271 14.11 -8.45 -4.27
C TYR A 271 15.41 -7.66 -4.14
N LEU A 272 15.52 -6.49 -4.80
CA LEU A 272 16.71 -5.64 -4.71
C LEU A 272 17.03 -5.25 -3.26
N ALA A 273 16.01 -4.82 -2.50
CA ALA A 273 16.18 -4.44 -1.10
C ALA A 273 16.62 -5.61 -0.22
N VAL A 274 16.07 -6.81 -0.43
CA VAL A 274 16.45 -7.99 0.36
C VAL A 274 17.86 -8.47 -0.01
N ILE A 275 18.20 -8.50 -1.31
CA ILE A 275 19.54 -8.87 -1.80
C ILE A 275 20.60 -7.91 -1.23
N GLU A 276 20.34 -6.60 -1.32
CA GLU A 276 21.28 -5.61 -0.80
C GLU A 276 21.37 -5.69 0.74
N GLY A 277 20.24 -5.77 1.42
CA GLY A 277 20.16 -5.90 2.87
C GLY A 277 20.82 -7.17 3.42
N ALA A 278 20.87 -8.24 2.61
CA ALA A 278 21.52 -9.50 2.98
C ALA A 278 23.01 -9.31 3.30
N LYS A 279 23.69 -8.37 2.64
CA LYS A 279 25.12 -8.08 2.88
C LYS A 279 25.38 -7.73 4.35
N PHE A 280 24.52 -6.88 4.93
CA PHE A 280 24.57 -6.54 6.34
C PHE A 280 24.32 -7.76 7.24
N ILE A 281 23.27 -8.53 6.94
CA ILE A 281 22.91 -9.74 7.72
C ILE A 281 24.02 -10.80 7.69
N MET A 282 24.77 -10.89 6.60
CA MET A 282 25.91 -11.80 6.44
C MET A 282 27.19 -11.32 7.15
N GLY A 283 27.15 -10.18 7.86
CA GLY A 283 28.24 -9.69 8.71
C GLY A 283 29.06 -8.55 8.11
N ASP A 284 28.69 -8.01 6.95
CA ASP A 284 29.30 -6.78 6.45
C ASP A 284 28.62 -5.55 7.08
N SER A 285 29.04 -5.20 8.31
CA SER A 285 28.50 -4.05 9.02
C SER A 285 28.80 -2.72 8.31
N SER A 286 29.83 -2.66 7.46
CA SER A 286 30.25 -1.41 6.79
C SER A 286 29.22 -0.91 5.77
N VAL A 287 28.37 -1.81 5.27
CA VAL A 287 27.35 -1.46 4.28
C VAL A 287 26.28 -0.51 4.85
N GLN A 288 26.07 -0.53 6.17
CA GLN A 288 25.10 0.35 6.81
C GLN A 288 25.55 1.81 6.72
N ASP A 289 26.83 2.09 6.97
CA ASP A 289 27.40 3.43 6.80
C ASP A 289 27.37 3.87 5.34
N GLN A 290 27.64 2.94 4.41
CA GLN A 290 27.53 3.21 2.96
C GLN A 290 26.10 3.57 2.55
N TRP A 291 25.07 2.89 3.08
CA TRP A 291 23.69 3.24 2.78
C TRP A 291 23.32 4.61 3.32
N LYS A 292 23.81 4.98 4.51
CA LYS A 292 23.62 6.31 5.06
C LYS A 292 24.20 7.37 4.12
N GLU A 293 25.45 7.20 3.70
CA GLU A 293 26.13 8.10 2.75
C GLU A 293 25.40 8.19 1.40
N LEU A 294 25.05 7.05 0.80
CA LEU A 294 24.36 6.97 -0.50
C LEU A 294 22.91 7.47 -0.44
N SER A 295 22.30 7.49 0.74
CA SER A 295 20.95 7.99 0.93
C SER A 295 20.88 9.52 0.98
N HIS A 296 22.02 10.19 1.21
CA HIS A 296 22.11 11.63 1.33
C HIS A 296 21.12 12.20 2.37
N GLU A 297 20.96 11.53 3.52
CA GLU A 297 19.97 11.90 4.54
C GLU A 297 20.17 13.30 5.13
N ASP A 298 21.43 13.75 5.20
CA ASP A 298 21.82 15.05 5.78
C ASP A 298 21.71 16.23 4.79
N VAL A 299 21.33 15.98 3.54
CA VAL A 299 21.06 17.07 2.57
C VAL A 299 19.78 17.80 2.98
N GLU A 300 19.78 19.12 2.89
CA GLU A 300 18.56 19.89 3.21
C GLU A 300 17.38 19.41 2.34
N PRO A 301 16.20 19.19 2.93
CA PRO A 301 15.03 18.75 2.19
C PRO A 301 14.67 19.83 1.15
N PRO A 302 14.27 19.44 -0.07
CA PRO A 302 13.84 20.39 -1.07
C PRO A 302 12.63 21.19 -0.56
N PRO A 303 12.52 22.50 -0.86
CA PRO A 303 11.41 23.32 -0.39
C PRO A 303 10.07 22.73 -0.86
N GLU A 304 9.05 22.73 0.01
CA GLU A 304 7.73 22.09 -0.21
C GLU A 304 6.99 22.56 -1.48
N HIS A 305 7.49 23.59 -2.18
CA HIS A 305 6.85 24.30 -3.29
C HIS A 305 7.65 24.23 -4.61
N VAL A 306 8.33 23.13 -4.92
CA VAL A 306 8.78 22.92 -6.30
C VAL A 306 7.60 22.40 -7.14
N PRO A 307 7.05 23.18 -8.10
CA PRO A 307 6.04 22.65 -9.00
C PRO A 307 6.62 21.45 -9.77
N PRO A 308 5.79 20.44 -10.11
CA PRO A 308 6.29 19.30 -10.85
C PRO A 308 6.95 19.78 -12.15
N PRO A 309 8.07 19.17 -12.58
CA PRO A 309 8.69 19.52 -13.85
C PRO A 309 7.64 19.41 -14.97
N PRO A 310 7.70 20.31 -15.98
CA PRO A 310 6.73 20.31 -17.07
C PRO A 310 6.67 18.91 -17.69
N ARG A 311 5.44 18.42 -17.90
CA ARG A 311 5.23 17.10 -18.50
C ARG A 311 6.00 17.05 -19.82
N PRO A 312 6.83 16.03 -20.07
CA PRO A 312 7.42 15.88 -21.39
C PRO A 312 6.29 15.80 -22.43
N PRO A 313 6.45 16.41 -23.61
CA PRO A 313 5.45 16.36 -24.66
C PRO A 313 5.11 14.90 -24.96
N LYS A 314 3.81 14.62 -25.21
CA LYS A 314 3.32 13.27 -25.55
C LYS A 314 4.19 12.72 -26.69
N ARG A 315 5.09 11.78 -26.37
CA ARG A 315 5.82 11.03 -27.39
C ARG A 315 4.78 10.21 -28.15
N ILE A 316 4.66 10.50 -29.45
CA ILE A 316 4.15 9.55 -30.41
C ILE A 316 5.01 8.29 -30.26
N LEU A 317 4.37 7.13 -30.10
CA LEU A 317 5.06 5.85 -29.99
C LEU A 317 5.90 5.63 -31.26
N GLU A 318 7.22 5.65 -31.11
CA GLU A 318 8.13 4.93 -31.99
C GLU A 318 8.75 3.76 -31.22
N PRO A 319 8.87 2.58 -31.84
CA PRO A 319 9.31 1.36 -31.17
C PRO A 319 10.81 1.46 -30.85
N HIS A 320 11.15 1.63 -29.56
CA HIS A 320 12.55 1.65 -29.15
C HIS A 320 13.07 0.24 -28.89
N ASN A 321 13.93 -0.16 -29.82
CA ASN A 321 14.86 -1.27 -29.74
C ASN A 321 15.84 -1.07 -28.55
N GLY A 322 16.19 -2.16 -27.88
CA GLY A 322 16.88 -2.15 -26.59
C GLY A 322 18.26 -1.51 -26.60
N LYS A 323 18.55 -0.73 -25.56
CA LYS A 323 19.91 -0.47 -25.07
C LYS A 323 19.90 -0.36 -23.54
N CYS A 324 20.55 -1.34 -22.93
CA CYS A 324 20.86 -1.43 -21.51
C CYS A 324 21.76 -0.25 -21.09
N ARG A 325 21.45 0.42 -19.97
CA ARG A 325 22.42 1.27 -19.27
C ARG A 325 22.93 0.46 -18.08
N GLU A 326 24.21 0.11 -18.11
CA GLU A 326 24.91 -0.53 -16.99
C GLU A 326 24.95 0.44 -15.79
N PHE A 327 24.58 -0.07 -14.62
CA PHE A 327 24.38 0.69 -13.39
C PHE A 327 25.41 0.33 -12.31
N PHE A 328 26.70 0.27 -12.64
CA PHE A 328 27.81 0.26 -11.65
C PHE A 328 29.11 0.76 -12.30
N PRO A 329 29.75 1.84 -11.82
CA PRO A 329 31.14 2.11 -12.14
C PRO A 329 32.06 1.46 -11.08
N ASN A 330 33.04 0.71 -11.59
CA ASN A 330 34.24 0.18 -10.91
C ASN A 330 34.10 -1.10 -10.07
N HIS A 331 34.17 -2.24 -10.77
CA HIS A 331 34.93 -3.40 -10.27
C HIS A 331 35.87 -3.90 -11.37
N GLN A 332 37.14 -3.49 -11.30
CA GLN A 332 38.22 -4.16 -12.04
C GLN A 332 38.47 -5.52 -11.40
N TRP A 333 38.08 -6.59 -12.09
CA TRP A 333 38.61 -7.92 -11.81
C TRP A 333 39.90 -8.09 -12.60
N VAL A 334 41.00 -8.24 -11.86
CA VAL A 334 42.30 -8.63 -12.38
C VAL A 334 42.15 -10.00 -13.05
N LYS A 335 42.48 -10.07 -14.34
CA LYS A 335 42.62 -11.32 -15.10
C LYS A 335 44.10 -11.70 -15.07
N ASP A 336 44.41 -12.83 -14.43
CA ASP A 336 45.66 -13.55 -14.69
C ASP A 336 45.50 -14.45 -15.93
N GLU A 337 46.60 -14.54 -16.67
CA GLU A 337 46.74 -15.12 -18.00
C GLU A 337 46.60 -16.66 -18.04
N THR A 338 46.19 -17.19 -19.20
CA THR A 338 46.95 -18.24 -19.92
C THR A 338 46.28 -18.61 -21.26
N GLY A 339 47.11 -18.76 -22.30
CA GLY A 339 46.98 -19.86 -23.26
C GLY A 339 46.33 -19.56 -24.63
N GLU A 340 47.20 -19.28 -25.60
CA GLU A 340 47.19 -19.66 -27.03
C GLU A 340 45.98 -20.48 -27.58
N ASP A 341 45.44 -20.11 -28.75
CA ASP A 341 45.86 -20.64 -30.06
C ASP A 341 44.95 -20.11 -31.20
N LYS A 342 45.40 -20.38 -32.43
CA LYS A 342 45.23 -19.73 -33.74
C LYS A 342 43.82 -19.62 -34.33
N GLY A 343 43.77 -18.75 -35.35
CA GLY A 343 42.60 -18.39 -36.11
C GLY A 343 42.05 -19.47 -37.06
N CYS A 344 40.85 -19.19 -37.56
CA CYS A 344 40.29 -19.82 -38.74
C CYS A 344 39.50 -18.77 -39.54
N PRO A 345 39.64 -18.72 -40.87
CA PRO A 345 38.81 -17.89 -41.72
C PRO A 345 37.56 -18.64 -42.20
N VAL A 346 36.53 -17.86 -42.48
CA VAL A 346 35.26 -18.22 -43.12
C VAL A 346 35.49 -18.63 -44.58
N LYS A 347 34.78 -19.68 -45.06
CA LYS A 347 34.27 -19.77 -46.43
C LYS A 347 32.95 -20.54 -46.49
N GLU A 348 31.96 -19.89 -47.10
CA GLU A 348 30.74 -20.47 -47.67
C GLU A 348 31.07 -21.32 -48.90
N GLU A 349 30.22 -22.32 -49.21
CA GLU A 349 29.63 -22.50 -50.55
C GLU A 349 28.49 -23.56 -50.54
N THR A 350 27.30 -23.05 -50.89
CA THR A 350 26.21 -23.59 -51.75
C THR A 350 26.18 -25.05 -52.23
N GLY A 351 24.95 -25.62 -52.24
CA GLY A 351 24.51 -26.55 -53.31
C GLY A 351 23.47 -27.62 -52.92
N SER A 352 22.17 -27.34 -53.11
CA SER A 352 21.02 -28.29 -53.13
C SER A 352 20.97 -29.10 -54.46
N PRO A 353 19.92 -29.90 -54.82
CA PRO A 353 18.76 -30.47 -54.09
C PRO A 353 18.48 -31.97 -54.45
N LEU A 354 17.45 -32.62 -53.85
CA LEU A 354 16.35 -33.35 -54.54
C LEU A 354 15.46 -34.18 -53.58
N ASN A 355 14.17 -33.81 -53.57
CA ASN A 355 12.93 -34.61 -53.59
C ASN A 355 12.74 -35.87 -52.70
N ALA A 356 11.73 -35.83 -51.82
CA ALA A 356 10.46 -36.57 -51.99
C ALA A 356 9.40 -36.16 -50.95
N THR A 357 8.15 -36.25 -51.38
CA THR A 357 6.92 -35.56 -50.95
C THR A 357 6.07 -36.32 -49.89
N PRO A 358 4.94 -35.73 -49.41
CA PRO A 358 4.35 -35.95 -48.09
C PRO A 358 3.12 -36.87 -48.08
N TYR A 359 2.62 -37.20 -46.88
CA TYR A 359 1.24 -37.62 -46.67
C TYR A 359 0.54 -36.70 -45.67
N SER A 360 -0.57 -36.13 -46.16
CA SER A 360 -1.63 -35.45 -45.42
C SER A 360 -2.77 -36.43 -45.17
N MET A 361 -3.44 -36.32 -44.03
CA MET A 361 -4.89 -36.51 -43.99
C MET A 361 -5.50 -35.69 -42.84
N GLU A 362 -6.36 -34.77 -43.23
CA GLU A 362 -7.27 -33.98 -42.39
C GLU A 362 -8.40 -34.86 -41.82
N SER A 363 -8.97 -34.45 -40.68
CA SER A 363 -10.43 -34.47 -40.52
C SER A 363 -10.89 -33.42 -39.51
N MET A 364 -11.79 -32.56 -39.99
CA MET A 364 -12.62 -31.61 -39.26
C MET A 364 -13.70 -32.32 -38.41
N SER A 365 -14.12 -31.74 -37.28
CA SER A 365 -15.43 -31.06 -37.13
C SER A 365 -15.77 -30.74 -35.68
N GLN A 366 -16.69 -29.79 -35.52
CA GLN A 366 -17.01 -28.96 -34.37
C GLN A 366 -18.03 -29.54 -33.37
N ASP A 367 -18.12 -28.83 -32.24
CA ASP A 367 -19.34 -28.33 -31.58
C ASP A 367 -19.92 -28.97 -30.31
N THR A 368 -20.05 -28.07 -29.30
CA THR A 368 -21.09 -27.95 -28.25
C THR A 368 -21.20 -29.08 -27.19
N GLU A 369 -21.50 -28.87 -25.91
CA GLU A 369 -22.51 -27.97 -25.35
C GLU A 369 -22.35 -27.79 -23.82
N VAL A 370 -22.88 -26.67 -23.35
CA VAL A 370 -23.07 -26.21 -21.98
C VAL A 370 -24.03 -27.12 -21.20
N ARG A 371 -23.74 -27.44 -19.92
CA ARG A 371 -24.71 -28.09 -19.01
C ARG A 371 -25.08 -27.21 -17.82
N ARG A 372 -26.22 -26.51 -17.94
CA ARG A 372 -27.04 -26.05 -16.80
C ARG A 372 -27.60 -27.25 -16.05
N ARG A 373 -27.70 -27.16 -14.72
CA ARG A 373 -28.58 -28.04 -13.92
C ARG A 373 -29.86 -27.28 -13.58
N VAL A 374 -30.97 -27.90 -13.94
CA VAL A 374 -32.36 -27.45 -13.73
C VAL A 374 -32.90 -28.05 -12.44
N VAL A 375 -33.64 -27.22 -11.72
CA VAL A 375 -34.54 -27.54 -10.62
C VAL A 375 -35.74 -28.33 -11.15
N GLY A 376 -36.08 -29.44 -10.51
CA GLY A 376 -37.34 -30.16 -10.69
C GLY A 376 -37.96 -30.46 -9.34
N GLY A 377 -39.16 -29.93 -9.11
CA GLY A 377 -39.99 -30.23 -7.95
C GLY A 377 -41.11 -31.23 -8.28
N SER A 378 -41.63 -31.88 -7.24
CA SER A 378 -43.02 -32.38 -7.10
C SER A 378 -43.18 -32.89 -5.66
N LEU A 379 -43.92 -32.26 -4.74
CA LEU A 379 -45.38 -32.17 -4.51
C LEU A 379 -46.03 -33.37 -3.77
N ARG A 380 -46.79 -32.98 -2.72
CA ARG A 380 -47.81 -33.69 -1.90
C ARG A 380 -47.28 -34.56 -0.75
N GLY A 381 -47.78 -34.49 0.49
CA GLY A 381 -48.92 -33.86 1.17
C GLY A 381 -49.04 -34.59 2.53
N ALA A 382 -49.29 -33.98 3.69
CA ALA A 382 -50.58 -33.51 4.23
C ALA A 382 -50.28 -32.84 5.61
N GLN A 383 -50.78 -31.62 5.90
CA GLN A 383 -51.94 -31.29 6.77
C GLN A 383 -51.86 -31.89 8.19
N ALA A 384 -52.06 -31.19 9.32
CA ALA A 384 -52.82 -29.98 9.69
C ALA A 384 -52.23 -29.40 11.02
N ALA A 385 -52.59 -28.26 11.64
CA ALA A 385 -53.68 -27.30 11.53
C ALA A 385 -53.33 -25.96 12.27
N PHE A 386 -53.84 -24.84 11.74
CA PHE A 386 -54.46 -23.62 12.35
C PHE A 386 -54.07 -23.11 13.77
N SER A 387 -53.96 -21.81 14.06
CA SER A 387 -54.84 -20.64 13.73
C SER A 387 -54.05 -19.31 13.88
N ALA A 388 -53.99 -18.37 12.91
CA ALA A 388 -54.92 -17.25 12.61
C ALA A 388 -55.22 -16.34 13.84
N LYS A 389 -55.19 -14.99 13.80
CA LYS A 389 -55.55 -14.01 12.75
C LYS A 389 -55.19 -12.57 13.22
N GLY A 390 -54.99 -11.60 12.30
CA GLY A 390 -55.19 -10.17 12.60
C GLY A 390 -54.49 -9.15 11.68
N GLU A 391 -55.18 -8.74 10.62
CA GLU A 391 -55.04 -7.47 9.87
C GLU A 391 -56.51 -7.00 9.57
N PRO A 392 -56.84 -5.75 9.14
CA PRO A 392 -55.96 -4.70 8.59
C PRO A 392 -56.26 -3.26 9.09
N SER A 393 -55.36 -2.30 8.82
CA SER A 393 -55.72 -0.87 8.67
C SER A 393 -54.62 -0.05 7.97
N SER A 394 -55.03 0.77 7.01
CA SER A 394 -54.34 2.01 6.56
C SER A 394 -55.46 3.03 6.22
N PRO A 395 -55.21 4.33 5.94
CA PRO A 395 -53.93 5.06 5.89
C PRO A 395 -54.00 6.52 6.43
N GLU A 396 -53.10 7.00 7.30
CA GLU A 396 -52.94 8.47 7.51
C GLU A 396 -51.49 8.91 7.77
N GLU A 397 -51.02 9.79 6.87
CA GLU A 397 -50.08 10.91 7.01
C GLU A 397 -48.83 10.81 7.92
N GLU A 398 -47.66 10.50 7.32
CA GLU A 398 -46.35 10.99 7.80
C GLU A 398 -45.41 11.33 6.62
N GLU A 399 -45.89 12.09 5.64
CA GLU A 399 -45.06 12.59 4.52
C GLU A 399 -44.86 14.12 4.52
N ASN A 400 -45.05 14.81 5.67
CA ASN A 400 -45.03 16.28 5.72
C ASN A 400 -43.99 16.95 6.63
N HIS A 401 -43.12 16.22 7.32
CA HIS A 401 -42.09 16.85 8.17
C HIS A 401 -40.79 17.21 7.45
N ALA A 402 -40.50 16.61 6.28
CA ALA A 402 -39.28 16.90 5.53
C ALA A 402 -39.40 18.15 4.63
N LEU A 403 -40.60 18.54 4.20
CA LEU A 403 -40.79 19.61 3.20
C LEU A 403 -40.79 21.03 3.79
N THR A 404 -41.02 21.18 5.09
CA THR A 404 -41.09 22.50 5.78
C THR A 404 -39.72 23.07 6.08
N HIS A 405 -38.69 22.24 6.29
CA HIS A 405 -37.34 22.69 6.62
C HIS A 405 -36.53 23.21 5.42
N TRP A 406 -36.94 22.86 4.20
CA TRP A 406 -36.25 23.28 2.96
C TRP A 406 -36.69 24.66 2.46
N LYS A 407 -37.90 25.10 2.80
CA LYS A 407 -38.42 26.41 2.36
C LYS A 407 -37.61 27.61 2.90
N PRO A 408 -37.23 27.68 4.19
CA PRO A 408 -36.41 28.78 4.69
C PRO A 408 -34.98 28.75 4.12
N PHE A 409 -34.40 27.55 3.93
CA PHE A 409 -33.04 27.41 3.41
C PHE A 409 -32.92 27.85 1.94
N LEU A 410 -33.87 27.43 1.09
CA LEU A 410 -33.90 27.83 -0.31
C LEU A 410 -34.14 29.34 -0.48
N VAL A 411 -35.01 29.93 0.35
CA VAL A 411 -35.24 31.38 0.35
C VAL A 411 -33.97 32.14 0.76
N ASN A 412 -33.26 31.68 1.79
CA ASN A 412 -32.00 32.30 2.22
C ASN A 412 -30.89 32.19 1.16
N MET A 413 -30.79 31.05 0.46
CA MET A 413 -29.85 30.92 -0.66
C MET A 413 -30.20 31.85 -1.83
N CYS A 414 -31.48 31.99 -2.18
CA CYS A 414 -31.91 32.91 -3.23
C CYS A 414 -31.61 34.36 -2.86
N VAL A 415 -31.90 34.78 -1.63
CA VAL A 415 -31.61 36.15 -1.14
C VAL A 415 -30.11 36.43 -1.13
N ALA A 416 -29.28 35.50 -0.66
CA ALA A 416 -27.82 35.66 -0.67
C ALA A 416 -27.26 35.77 -2.10
N THR A 417 -27.82 35.01 -3.04
CA THR A 417 -27.41 35.04 -4.46
C THR A 417 -27.80 36.37 -5.11
N VAL A 418 -28.99 36.89 -4.83
CA VAL A 418 -29.43 38.20 -5.33
C VAL A 418 -28.57 39.32 -4.75
N LEU A 419 -28.31 39.32 -3.43
CA LEU A 419 -27.49 40.36 -2.79
C LEU A 419 -26.05 40.36 -3.32
N THR A 420 -25.45 39.19 -3.53
CA THR A 420 -24.08 39.08 -4.09
C THR A 420 -24.02 39.49 -5.55
N ALA A 421 -25.02 39.13 -6.36
CA ALA A 421 -25.12 39.57 -7.75
C ALA A 421 -25.34 41.09 -7.84
N SER A 422 -26.20 41.66 -6.99
CA SER A 422 -26.43 43.10 -6.92
C SER A 422 -25.19 43.86 -6.47
N ALA A 423 -24.47 43.37 -5.46
CA ALA A 423 -23.20 43.97 -5.01
C ALA A 423 -22.13 43.92 -6.11
N TYR A 424 -22.03 42.80 -6.85
CA TYR A 424 -21.12 42.67 -7.99
C TYR A 424 -21.47 43.63 -9.13
N LEU A 425 -22.76 43.80 -9.44
CA LEU A 425 -23.23 44.74 -10.46
C LEU A 425 -23.01 46.19 -10.04
N CYS A 426 -23.25 46.55 -8.78
CA CYS A 426 -22.92 47.87 -8.24
C CYS A 426 -21.41 48.14 -8.29
N TYR A 427 -20.58 47.16 -7.94
CA TYR A 427 -19.11 47.27 -8.06
C TYR A 427 -18.68 47.50 -9.51
N ARG A 428 -19.22 46.74 -10.46
CA ARG A 428 -18.98 46.94 -11.90
C ARG A 428 -19.44 48.32 -12.37
N PHE A 429 -20.59 48.81 -11.92
CA PHE A 429 -21.11 50.11 -12.37
C PHE A 429 -20.29 51.28 -11.81
N LEU A 430 -19.84 51.18 -10.55
CA LEU A 430 -19.08 52.23 -9.87
C LEU A 430 -17.60 52.27 -10.31
N PHE A 431 -17.00 51.13 -10.63
CA PHE A 431 -15.55 51.05 -10.89
C PHE A 431 -15.17 50.81 -12.36
N ASN A 432 -16.13 50.50 -13.24
CA ASN A 432 -15.87 50.31 -14.68
C ASN A 432 -16.45 51.42 -15.57
N SER A 433 -16.93 52.53 -14.99
CA SER A 433 -17.47 53.70 -15.74
C SER A 433 -16.47 54.87 -15.86
N ASN A 434 -15.19 54.66 -15.56
CA ASN A 434 -14.12 55.67 -15.69
C ASN A 434 -12.99 55.20 -16.64
N THR A 435 -13.37 54.79 -17.84
CA THR A 435 -12.49 54.71 -19.02
C THR A 435 -13.25 55.07 -20.27
#